data_AF-A0A0F6PCM1-F1
#
_entry.id   AF-A0A0F6PCM1-F1
#
_cell.length_a   1.000
_cell.length_b   1.000
_cell.length_c   1.000
_cell.angle_alpha   90.00
_cell.angle_beta   90.00
_cell.angle_gamma   90.00
#
_symmetry.space_group_name_H-M   'P 1'
#
loop_
_entity.id
_entity.type
_entity.pdbx_description
1 polymer ?
#
loop_
_entity_poly.entity_id
_entity_poly.type
_entity_poly.pdbx_seq_one_letter_code
_entity_poly.pdbx_strand_id
1 'polypeptide(L)'
;RTKHFIRHQSDRYAKLSHKWRKPKGIDNRVRRRFKGQYLMPNIGYGSNKRTRHMLPTGFKKFLVHNVRELEVLLMQNRVYCGEIAHGVS
;
A
#
# COMPACT_ATOMS: atom_id res chain seq x y z
N ARG A 1 -4.25 -9.00 -5.42
CA ARG A 1 -4.08 -9.49 -4.02
C ARG A 1 -4.59 -8.41 -3.08
N THR A 2 -5.48 -8.75 -2.15
CA THR A 2 -6.14 -7.79 -1.25
C THR A 2 -5.58 -7.79 0.18
N LYS A 3 -5.21 -8.97 0.71
CA LYS A 3 -4.65 -9.09 2.06
C LYS A 3 -3.24 -8.48 2.14
N HIS A 4 -3.01 -7.68 3.20
CA HIS A 4 -1.70 -7.11 3.50
C HIS A 4 -0.65 -8.20 3.76
N PHE A 5 0.60 -7.89 3.42
CA PHE A 5 1.75 -8.73 3.78
C PHE A 5 2.15 -8.42 5.22
N ILE A 6 2.09 -9.44 6.08
CA ILE A 6 2.45 -9.32 7.50
C ILE A 6 3.82 -9.93 7.80
N ARG A 7 4.50 -9.40 8.82
CA ARG A 7 5.76 -9.98 9.30
C ARG A 7 5.54 -11.38 9.88
N HIS A 8 6.42 -12.32 9.55
CA HIS A 8 6.40 -13.66 10.16
C HIS A 8 6.45 -13.57 11.69
N GLN A 9 5.58 -14.32 12.38
CA GLN A 9 5.41 -14.38 13.84
C GLN A 9 4.86 -13.11 14.51
N SER A 10 4.38 -12.10 13.77
CA SER A 10 3.73 -10.93 14.38
C SER A 10 2.39 -11.27 15.05
N ASP A 11 1.74 -12.32 14.57
CA ASP A 11 0.54 -12.91 15.16
C ASP A 11 0.81 -13.63 16.50
N ARG A 12 2.03 -14.14 16.68
CA ARG A 12 2.41 -14.91 17.87
C ARG A 12 2.96 -14.05 19.00
N TYR A 13 3.68 -12.97 18.69
CA TYR A 13 4.39 -12.17 19.67
C TYR A 13 4.01 -10.69 19.58
N ALA A 14 3.48 -10.13 20.67
CA ALA A 14 3.10 -8.71 20.76
C ALA A 14 4.27 -7.74 20.50
N LYS A 15 5.51 -8.14 20.82
CA LYS A 15 6.72 -7.34 20.55
C LYS A 15 7.05 -7.17 19.06
N LEU A 16 6.41 -7.95 18.18
CA LEU A 16 6.65 -7.90 16.74
C LEU A 16 5.53 -7.15 16.03
N SER A 17 5.86 -6.02 15.38
CA SER A 17 4.91 -5.29 14.54
C SER A 17 4.47 -6.11 13.32
N HIS A 18 3.22 -5.93 12.90
CA HIS A 18 2.65 -6.52 11.69
C HIS A 18 3.30 -6.05 10.37
N LYS A 19 4.01 -4.91 10.36
CA LYS A 19 4.65 -4.36 9.15
C LYS A 19 5.67 -5.34 8.55
N TRP A 20 5.55 -5.63 7.25
CA TRP A 20 6.40 -6.60 6.55
C TRP A 20 7.90 -6.37 6.79
N ARG A 21 8.62 -7.47 7.06
CA ARG A 21 10.08 -7.54 7.09
C ARG A 21 10.53 -8.85 6.44
N LYS A 22 11.54 -8.78 5.56
CA LYS A 22 12.08 -9.96 4.88
C LYS A 22 12.78 -10.87 5.91
N PRO A 23 12.36 -12.14 6.08
CA PRO A 23 13.03 -13.05 7.00
C PRO A 23 14.42 -13.45 6.46
N LYS A 24 15.42 -13.46 7.34
CA LYS A 24 16.82 -13.76 7.00
C LYS A 24 17.37 -15.07 7.60
N GLY A 25 16.67 -15.69 8.55
CA GLY A 25 17.15 -16.89 9.24
C GLY A 25 17.38 -18.10 8.31
N ILE A 26 18.39 -18.90 8.63
CA ILE A 26 18.85 -20.04 7.81
C ILE A 26 17.73 -21.07 7.57
N ASP A 27 16.99 -21.45 8.60
CA ASP A 27 15.91 -22.45 8.50
C ASP A 27 14.51 -21.84 8.47
N ASN A 28 14.41 -20.53 8.21
CA ASN A 28 13.11 -19.88 8.21
C ASN A 28 12.20 -20.41 7.08
N ARG A 29 11.05 -20.98 7.48
CA ARG A 29 10.11 -21.61 6.55
C ARG A 29 9.49 -20.66 5.52
N VAL A 30 9.26 -19.39 5.90
CA VAL A 30 8.78 -18.34 4.97
C VAL A 30 9.85 -18.00 3.94
N ARG A 31 11.12 -17.85 4.38
CA ARG A 31 12.26 -17.57 3.47
C ARG A 31 12.42 -18.69 2.43
N ARG A 32 12.30 -19.95 2.87
CA ARG A 32 12.38 -21.16 2.04
C ARG A 32 11.10 -21.46 1.25
N ARG A 33 10.04 -20.65 1.39
CA ARG A 33 8.76 -20.76 0.65
C ARG A 33 8.03 -22.10 0.82
N PHE A 34 8.07 -22.70 2.01
CA PHE A 34 7.31 -23.92 2.29
C PHE A 34 5.79 -23.70 2.09
N LYS A 35 5.09 -24.75 1.65
CA LYS A 35 3.62 -24.75 1.49
C LYS A 35 2.92 -24.36 2.80
N GLY A 36 1.85 -23.57 2.69
CA GLY A 36 1.04 -23.12 3.83
C GLY A 36 1.68 -22.04 4.70
N GLN A 37 2.82 -21.46 4.28
CA GLN A 37 3.41 -20.31 4.95
C GLN A 37 3.05 -18.99 4.28
N TYR A 38 3.31 -17.88 4.98
CA TYR A 38 3.06 -16.54 4.45
C TYR A 38 3.76 -16.32 3.12
N LEU A 39 3.04 -15.73 2.17
CA LEU A 39 3.60 -15.32 0.89
C LEU A 39 4.51 -14.10 1.08
N MET A 40 5.63 -14.08 0.37
CA MET A 40 6.52 -12.90 0.35
C MET A 40 6.07 -11.92 -0.73
N PRO A 41 6.13 -10.60 -0.48
CA PRO A 41 5.92 -9.60 -1.52
C PRO A 41 7.03 -9.71 -2.56
N ASN A 42 6.62 -9.57 -3.82
CA ASN A 42 7.48 -9.57 -5.00
C ASN A 42 6.86 -8.65 -6.07
N ILE A 43 7.63 -8.34 -7.12
CA ILE A 43 7.20 -7.43 -8.19
C ILE A 43 6.02 -7.97 -9.00
N GLY A 44 5.82 -9.30 -9.05
CA GLY A 44 4.73 -9.94 -9.78
C GLY A 44 3.34 -9.63 -9.22
N TYR A 45 3.23 -9.12 -7.98
CA TYR A 45 1.97 -8.63 -7.44
C TYR A 45 1.61 -7.20 -7.88
N GLY A 46 2.44 -6.53 -8.69
CA GLY A 46 2.18 -5.17 -9.16
C GLY A 46 0.88 -5.06 -9.95
N SER A 47 0.03 -4.08 -9.59
CA SER A 47 -1.19 -3.78 -10.35
C SER A 47 -0.88 -3.26 -11.76
N ASN A 48 -1.83 -3.41 -12.68
CA ASN A 48 -1.72 -2.88 -14.04
C ASN A 48 -1.36 -1.39 -14.03
N LYS A 49 -0.38 -1.00 -14.85
CA LYS A 49 0.10 0.39 -14.96
C LYS A 49 -1.03 1.39 -15.26
N ARG A 50 -2.03 1.01 -16.05
CA ARG A 50 -3.17 1.88 -16.41
C ARG A 50 -4.07 2.22 -15.22
N THR A 51 -4.30 1.26 -14.32
CA THR A 51 -5.24 1.38 -13.19
C THR A 51 -4.53 1.56 -11.84
N ARG A 52 -3.20 1.64 -11.85
CA ARG A 52 -2.41 1.83 -10.63
C ARG A 52 -2.75 3.17 -9.97
N HIS A 53 -2.96 3.15 -8.65
CA HIS A 53 -3.34 4.32 -7.82
C HIS A 53 -4.75 4.87 -8.07
N MET A 54 -5.58 4.18 -8.86
CA MET A 54 -6.97 4.55 -9.07
C MET A 54 -7.83 4.09 -7.89
N LEU A 55 -8.70 4.97 -7.41
CA LEU A 55 -9.73 4.66 -6.43
C LEU A 55 -10.88 3.88 -7.07
N PRO A 56 -11.75 3.24 -6.26
CA PRO A 56 -12.98 2.63 -6.77
C PRO A 56 -13.91 3.60 -7.52
N THR A 57 -13.79 4.91 -7.25
CA THR A 57 -14.54 5.98 -7.93
C THR A 57 -14.05 6.27 -9.35
N GLY A 58 -12.91 5.69 -9.77
CA GLY A 58 -12.29 5.93 -11.07
C GLY A 58 -11.26 7.08 -11.10
N PHE A 59 -11.18 7.89 -10.04
CA PHE A 59 -10.22 8.98 -9.92
C PHE A 59 -8.93 8.56 -9.21
N LYS A 60 -7.85 9.32 -9.42
CA LYS A 60 -6.63 9.25 -8.61
C LYS A 60 -6.71 10.26 -7.47
N LYS A 61 -6.39 9.83 -6.26
CA LYS A 61 -6.40 10.69 -5.07
C LYS A 61 -5.24 11.69 -5.09
N PHE A 62 -5.52 12.97 -4.83
CA PHE A 62 -4.55 14.03 -4.64
C PHE A 62 -4.80 14.71 -3.28
N LEU A 63 -3.79 14.74 -2.41
CA LEU A 63 -3.90 15.34 -1.07
C LEU A 63 -3.73 16.87 -1.18
N VAL A 64 -4.65 17.65 -0.63
CA VAL A 64 -4.70 19.12 -0.74
C VAL A 64 -4.57 19.75 0.65
N HIS A 65 -3.61 20.67 0.80
CA HIS A 65 -3.36 21.41 2.03
C HIS A 65 -3.83 22.87 1.98
N ASN A 66 -3.98 23.44 0.79
CA ASN A 66 -4.34 24.85 0.59
C ASN A 66 -4.97 25.08 -0.80
N VAL A 67 -5.47 26.30 -1.03
CA VAL A 67 -6.14 26.66 -2.29
C VAL A 67 -5.20 26.61 -3.50
N ARG A 68 -3.91 26.96 -3.33
CA ARG A 68 -2.94 26.92 -4.44
C ARG A 68 -2.72 25.49 -4.95
N GLU A 69 -2.74 24.50 -4.07
CA GLU A 69 -2.67 23.08 -4.46
C GLU A 69 -3.94 22.60 -5.15
N LEU A 70 -5.10 23.17 -4.80
CA LEU A 70 -6.36 22.87 -5.46
C LEU A 70 -6.38 23.37 -6.92
N GLU A 71 -5.76 24.51 -7.20
CA GLU A 71 -5.68 25.08 -8.55
C GLU A 71 -5.00 24.12 -9.55
N VAL A 72 -4.06 23.29 -9.10
CA VAL A 72 -3.40 22.28 -9.95
C VAL A 72 -4.42 21.27 -10.53
N LEU A 73 -5.53 21.03 -9.82
CA LEU A 73 -6.58 20.10 -10.24
C LEU A 73 -7.52 20.69 -11.29
N LEU A 74 -7.52 22.01 -11.53
CA LEU A 74 -8.42 22.68 -12.48
C LEU A 74 -8.37 22.04 -13.87
N MET A 75 -7.16 21.77 -14.36
CA MET A 75 -6.93 21.20 -15.69
C MET A 75 -6.99 19.66 -15.71
N GLN A 76 -6.97 18.99 -14.55
CA GLN A 76 -6.93 17.52 -14.44
C GLN A 76 -8.16 16.94 -13.73
N ASN A 77 -9.26 17.68 -13.72
CA ASN A 77 -10.51 17.38 -12.99
C ASN A 77 -11.20 16.06 -13.39
N ARG A 78 -10.90 15.49 -14.57
CA ARG A 78 -11.42 14.17 -15.01
C ARG A 78 -10.58 12.99 -14.54
N VAL A 79 -9.37 13.23 -14.04
CA VAL A 79 -8.40 12.19 -13.68
C VAL A 79 -8.16 12.13 -12.17
N TYR A 80 -8.16 13.28 -11.50
CA TYR A 80 -7.85 13.38 -10.08
C TYR A 80 -9.03 13.88 -9.26
N CYS A 81 -9.11 13.42 -8.01
CA CYS A 81 -9.99 13.97 -6.99
C CYS A 81 -9.15 14.52 -5.83
N GLY A 82 -9.53 15.69 -5.31
CA GLY A 82 -8.91 16.28 -4.14
C GLY A 82 -9.38 15.62 -2.85
N GLU A 83 -8.46 15.32 -1.95
CA GLU A 83 -8.74 14.99 -0.55
C GLU A 83 -8.11 16.05 0.34
N ILE A 84 -8.93 16.72 1.15
CA ILE A 84 -8.46 17.73 2.09
C ILE A 84 -7.63 17.03 3.18
N ALA A 85 -6.42 17.54 3.41
CA ALA A 85 -5.54 16.97 4.41
C ALA A 85 -6.11 17.15 5.82
N HIS A 86 -5.90 16.17 6.69
CA HIS A 86 -6.44 16.14 8.05
C HIS A 86 -6.03 17.33 8.95
N GLY A 87 -4.97 18.06 8.59
CA GLY A 87 -4.45 19.19 9.34
C GLY A 87 -4.84 20.57 8.78
N VAL A 88 -5.71 20.64 7.77
CA VAL A 88 -6.29 21.90 7.30
C VAL A 88 -7.33 22.33 8.32
N SER A 89 -7.18 23.55 8.84
CA SER A 89 -8.11 24.17 9.80
C SER A 89 -9.41 24.60 9.16
#